data_AF-A0A2T4IMA8-F1
#
_entry.id   AF-A0A2T4IMA8-F1
#
_cell.length_a   1.000
_cell.length_b   1.000
_cell.length_c   1.000
_cell.angle_alpha   90.00
_cell.angle_beta   90.00
_cell.angle_gamma   90.00
#
_symmetry.space_group_name_H-M   'P 1'
#
loop_
_entity.id
_entity.type
_entity.pdbx_description
1 polymer ?
#
loop_
_entity_poly.entity_id
_entity_poly.type
_entity_poly.pdbx_seq_one_letter_code
_entity_poly.pdbx_strand_id
1 'polypeptide(L)'
;MKFLDQAKVYIRSGDGGAGSVSFRREKFIEFGGPDGGDGGRGGDVWLEAVDGLNTLIDYRYQQHFKAKTGIHGMGRNMTGAKGADVTLKVPAGTQVFAEDNETLICDLTVVGQRFLLAKGGNGGFGNQHFKTSTNQAPRRANPGLPGEEMNIWLRLKLIADAGLVGLPNAGKSTFLAAVTAAKPKIADYPFTTLHPGLGVARIDGREFVIADIPGLIEGAHEGVGIGDRFLGHVERTRVLLHLVSAQEDNPGKAYKTVRAELDAYGNGLTEKVEIVALSQVDILDADQRKKKVASLKRAAGRAPMLLSAVTGEGVEAVLRALMAVVAEARNAAAAPVETRWEK
;
A
#
# COMPACT_ATOMS: atom_id res chain seq x y z
N MET A 1 -1.46 13.44 13.32
CA MET A 1 -1.69 12.66 12.08
C MET A 1 -2.34 11.33 12.41
N LYS A 2 -3.50 10.98 11.82
CA LYS A 2 -4.17 9.67 12.00
C LYS A 2 -3.77 8.78 10.83
N PHE A 3 -3.19 7.60 11.12
CA PHE A 3 -2.87 6.59 10.13
C PHE A 3 -4.14 5.77 9.90
N LEU A 4 -4.48 5.51 8.64
CA LEU A 4 -5.57 4.61 8.27
C LEU A 4 -5.01 3.60 7.29
N ASP A 5 -5.05 2.33 7.68
CA ASP A 5 -4.54 1.16 6.98
C ASP A 5 -5.65 0.38 6.27
N GLN A 6 -6.90 0.60 6.67
CA GLN A 6 -8.08 0.02 6.04
C GLN A 6 -9.16 1.08 5.79
N ALA A 7 -9.74 1.08 4.60
CA ALA A 7 -10.84 1.98 4.25
C ALA A 7 -11.90 1.25 3.41
N LYS A 8 -13.18 1.42 3.77
CA LYS A 8 -14.31 1.02 2.92
C LYS A 8 -14.61 2.16 1.95
N VAL A 9 -14.69 1.84 0.66
CA VAL A 9 -14.93 2.80 -0.42
C VAL A 9 -16.05 2.28 -1.30
N TYR A 10 -17.00 3.14 -1.62
CA TYR A 10 -18.02 2.87 -2.63
C TYR A 10 -17.53 3.37 -3.98
N ILE A 11 -17.55 2.48 -4.98
CA ILE A 11 -17.21 2.82 -6.35
C ILE A 11 -18.40 2.62 -7.27
N ARG A 12 -18.52 3.50 -8.28
CA ARG A 12 -19.48 3.34 -9.38
C ARG A 12 -18.87 3.83 -10.69
N SER A 13 -18.90 2.96 -11.70
CA SER A 13 -18.55 3.34 -13.07
C SER A 13 -19.70 4.11 -13.74
N GLY A 14 -19.38 4.78 -14.84
CA GLY A 14 -20.36 5.57 -15.57
C GLY A 14 -21.35 4.67 -16.31
N ASP A 15 -22.61 5.08 -16.33
CA ASP A 15 -23.60 4.46 -17.23
C ASP A 15 -23.28 4.84 -18.68
N GLY A 16 -23.70 4.01 -19.63
CA GLY A 16 -23.68 4.36 -21.04
C GLY A 16 -24.72 5.43 -21.37
N GLY A 17 -24.41 6.33 -22.29
CA GLY A 17 -25.40 7.23 -22.88
C GLY A 17 -26.43 6.45 -23.68
N ALA A 18 -27.69 6.90 -23.68
CA ALA A 18 -28.72 6.34 -24.56
C ALA A 18 -28.51 6.75 -26.02
N GLY A 19 -28.87 5.85 -26.95
CA GLY A 19 -28.96 6.18 -28.37
C GLY A 19 -30.14 7.09 -28.68
N SER A 20 -30.04 7.87 -29.75
CA SER A 20 -31.10 8.80 -30.16
C SER A 20 -32.04 8.19 -31.18
N VAL A 21 -33.32 8.56 -31.13
CA VAL A 21 -34.24 8.37 -32.26
C VAL A 21 -34.39 9.71 -32.95
N SER A 22 -33.78 9.86 -34.14
CA SER A 22 -33.86 11.09 -34.92
C SER A 22 -34.03 10.80 -36.41
N PHE A 23 -34.59 11.76 -37.13
CA PHE A 23 -34.76 11.70 -38.58
C PHE A 23 -34.32 13.03 -39.20
N ARG A 24 -33.65 12.94 -40.35
CA ARG A 24 -33.22 14.12 -41.11
C ARG A 24 -34.45 14.93 -41.53
N ARG A 25 -34.39 16.24 -41.31
CA ARG A 25 -35.41 17.20 -41.75
C ARG A 25 -34.77 18.26 -42.61
N GLU A 26 -35.11 18.28 -43.89
CA GLU A 26 -34.60 19.23 -44.86
C GLU A 26 -35.77 19.82 -45.65
N LYS A 27 -35.69 21.10 -46.01
CA LYS A 27 -36.81 21.86 -46.60
C LYS A 27 -37.39 21.23 -47.87
N PHE A 28 -36.59 20.49 -48.63
CA PHE A 28 -36.96 19.89 -49.91
C PHE A 28 -37.00 18.35 -49.87
N ILE A 29 -36.94 17.74 -48.68
CA ILE A 29 -37.01 16.28 -48.52
C ILE A 29 -38.18 15.96 -47.57
N GLU A 30 -39.23 15.36 -48.13
CA GLU A 30 -40.47 15.06 -47.40
C GLU A 30 -40.25 13.99 -46.29
N PHE A 31 -39.44 12.96 -46.56
CA PHE A 31 -39.08 11.92 -45.60
C PHE A 31 -37.58 11.67 -45.57
N GLY A 32 -36.88 12.31 -44.63
CA GLY A 32 -35.46 12.03 -44.40
C GLY A 32 -35.24 10.70 -43.70
N GLY A 33 -34.10 10.06 -44.02
CA GLY A 33 -33.68 8.82 -43.35
C GLY A 33 -33.36 9.03 -41.86
N PRO A 34 -33.22 7.94 -41.09
CA PRO A 34 -32.84 7.99 -39.68
C PRO A 34 -31.45 8.61 -39.53
N ASP A 35 -31.30 9.50 -38.55
CA ASP A 35 -30.03 10.14 -38.20
C ASP A 35 -29.79 10.28 -36.70
N GLY A 36 -30.38 9.41 -35.89
CA GLY A 36 -30.06 9.33 -34.47
C GLY A 36 -28.73 8.64 -34.25
N GLY A 37 -27.78 9.35 -33.65
CA GLY A 37 -26.47 8.83 -33.26
C GLY A 37 -26.53 7.92 -32.03
N ASP A 38 -25.44 7.19 -31.81
CA ASP A 38 -25.27 6.29 -30.67
C ASP A 38 -24.90 7.06 -29.40
N GLY A 39 -25.17 6.48 -28.24
CA GLY A 39 -24.70 7.00 -26.96
C GLY A 39 -23.21 6.72 -26.74
N GLY A 40 -22.57 7.59 -25.96
CA GLY A 40 -21.19 7.41 -25.53
C GLY A 40 -21.06 6.35 -24.44
N ARG A 41 -19.88 5.72 -24.35
CA ARG A 41 -19.57 4.77 -23.27
C ARG A 41 -19.40 5.50 -21.94
N GLY A 42 -19.79 4.87 -20.84
CA GLY A 42 -19.54 5.38 -19.49
C GLY A 42 -18.05 5.39 -19.13
N GLY A 43 -17.67 6.24 -18.18
CA GLY A 43 -16.32 6.27 -17.63
C GLY A 43 -16.01 5.03 -16.80
N ASP A 44 -14.77 4.59 -16.86
CA ASP A 44 -14.25 3.45 -16.12
C ASP A 44 -13.76 3.89 -14.71
N VAL A 45 -13.75 2.97 -13.74
CA VAL A 45 -13.12 3.17 -12.43
C VAL A 45 -11.80 2.40 -12.39
N TRP A 46 -10.71 3.14 -12.20
CA TRP A 46 -9.37 2.58 -12.11
C TRP A 46 -8.83 2.67 -10.69
N LEU A 47 -7.95 1.73 -10.36
CA LEU A 47 -7.04 1.82 -9.22
C LEU A 47 -5.62 1.98 -9.75
N GLU A 48 -4.85 2.86 -9.13
CA GLU A 48 -3.46 3.12 -9.51
C GLU A 48 -2.58 3.21 -8.27
N ALA A 49 -1.50 2.43 -8.25
CA ALA A 49 -0.48 2.55 -7.22
C ALA A 49 0.42 3.74 -7.52
N VAL A 50 0.54 4.68 -6.60
CA VAL A 50 1.37 5.88 -6.75
C VAL A 50 2.43 5.95 -5.67
N ASP A 51 3.56 6.57 -6.02
CA ASP A 51 4.59 6.91 -5.05
C ASP A 51 4.16 8.12 -4.20
N GLY A 52 4.70 8.24 -2.99
CA GLY A 52 4.46 9.36 -2.07
C GLY A 52 3.20 9.24 -1.21
N LEU A 53 2.32 8.26 -1.44
CA LEU A 53 1.24 7.93 -0.50
C LEU A 53 1.69 6.81 0.43
N ASN A 54 1.59 7.04 1.75
CA ASN A 54 1.96 6.05 2.77
C ASN A 54 0.77 5.54 3.59
N THR A 55 -0.42 6.13 3.42
CA THR A 55 -1.62 5.81 4.21
C THR A 55 -2.88 5.89 3.34
N LEU A 56 -3.97 5.26 3.77
CA LEU A 56 -5.29 5.37 3.13
C LEU A 56 -6.16 6.46 3.76
N ILE A 57 -5.58 7.43 4.48
CA ILE A 57 -6.35 8.44 5.23
C ILE A 57 -7.28 9.28 4.35
N ASP A 58 -6.90 9.53 3.10
CA ASP A 58 -7.68 10.35 2.16
C ASP A 58 -9.07 9.73 1.89
N TYR A 59 -9.13 8.40 1.89
CA TYR A 59 -10.38 7.64 1.71
C TYR A 59 -11.34 7.73 2.90
N ARG A 60 -10.87 8.25 4.05
CA ARG A 60 -11.77 8.58 5.17
C ARG A 60 -12.66 9.78 4.86
N TYR A 61 -12.12 10.76 4.16
CA TYR A 61 -12.81 12.01 3.85
C TYR A 61 -13.59 11.91 2.54
N GLN A 62 -13.09 11.11 1.60
CA GLN A 62 -13.76 10.83 0.34
C GLN A 62 -14.00 9.32 0.19
N GLN A 63 -15.21 8.88 0.53
CA GLN A 63 -15.61 7.47 0.49
C GLN A 63 -16.35 7.06 -0.80
N HIS A 64 -16.69 8.02 -1.67
CA HIS A 64 -17.48 7.76 -2.87
C HIS A 64 -16.71 8.22 -4.11
N PHE A 65 -16.47 7.29 -5.03
CA PHE A 65 -15.82 7.55 -6.32
C PHE A 65 -16.75 7.13 -7.44
N LYS A 66 -17.18 8.11 -8.24
CA LYS A 66 -18.14 7.91 -9.32
C LYS A 66 -17.53 8.41 -10.62
N ALA A 67 -17.36 7.52 -11.59
CA ALA A 67 -17.02 7.92 -12.95
C ALA A 67 -18.22 8.60 -13.62
N LYS A 68 -17.98 9.35 -14.70
CA LYS A 68 -19.05 10.10 -15.39
C LYS A 68 -19.82 9.20 -16.36
N THR A 69 -21.13 9.40 -16.43
CA THR A 69 -22.01 8.81 -17.45
C THR A 69 -21.63 9.30 -18.85
N GLY A 70 -21.76 8.42 -19.85
CA GLY A 70 -21.57 8.76 -21.25
C GLY A 70 -22.67 9.69 -21.76
N ILE A 71 -22.35 10.54 -22.73
CA ILE A 71 -23.33 11.49 -23.28
C ILE A 71 -24.31 10.74 -24.20
N HIS A 72 -25.57 11.16 -24.20
CA HIS A 72 -26.56 10.62 -25.14
C HIS A 72 -26.21 10.92 -26.59
N GLY A 73 -26.60 10.03 -27.50
CA GLY A 73 -26.59 10.31 -28.93
C GLY A 73 -27.55 11.45 -29.26
N MET A 74 -27.27 12.15 -30.35
CA MET A 74 -28.11 13.25 -30.85
C MET A 74 -28.46 13.03 -32.32
N GLY A 75 -29.38 13.84 -32.83
CA GLY A 75 -29.69 13.85 -34.27
C GLY A 75 -28.48 14.25 -35.13
N ARG A 76 -28.63 14.19 -36.44
CA ARG A 76 -27.54 14.45 -37.41
C ARG A 76 -26.35 13.49 -37.27
N ASN A 77 -26.60 12.24 -36.90
CA ASN A 77 -25.61 11.18 -36.70
C ASN A 77 -24.54 11.53 -35.65
N MET A 78 -24.89 12.34 -34.65
CA MET A 78 -23.93 12.77 -33.63
C MET A 78 -23.87 11.76 -32.49
N THR A 79 -22.77 10.99 -32.45
CA THR A 79 -22.49 10.05 -31.35
C THR A 79 -22.08 10.80 -30.09
N GLY A 80 -22.60 10.36 -28.93
CA GLY A 80 -22.24 10.93 -27.64
C GLY A 80 -20.80 10.63 -27.22
N ALA A 81 -20.15 11.56 -26.52
CA ALA A 81 -18.79 11.38 -26.02
C ALA A 81 -18.72 10.40 -24.83
N LYS A 82 -17.54 9.77 -24.66
CA LYS A 82 -17.25 8.92 -23.49
C LYS A 82 -17.31 9.76 -22.21
N GLY A 83 -17.89 9.22 -21.15
CA GLY A 83 -17.78 9.78 -19.81
C GLY A 83 -16.34 9.72 -19.28
N ALA A 84 -15.94 10.73 -18.51
CA ALA A 84 -14.63 10.76 -17.86
C ALA A 84 -14.47 9.64 -16.81
N ASP A 85 -13.33 8.98 -16.87
CA ASP A 85 -12.91 7.96 -15.90
C ASP A 85 -12.60 8.57 -14.53
N VAL A 86 -12.63 7.75 -13.49
CA VAL A 86 -12.13 8.11 -12.15
C VAL A 86 -11.00 7.15 -11.76
N THR A 87 -9.96 7.67 -11.11
CA THR A 87 -8.83 6.86 -10.65
C THR A 87 -8.64 7.04 -9.16
N LEU A 88 -8.70 5.94 -8.43
CA LEU A 88 -8.36 5.85 -7.02
C LEU A 88 -6.84 5.68 -6.93
N LYS A 89 -6.16 6.63 -6.29
CA LYS A 89 -4.70 6.57 -6.09
C LYS A 89 -4.39 5.95 -4.73
N VAL A 90 -3.64 4.86 -4.72
CA VAL A 90 -3.32 4.12 -3.50
C VAL A 90 -1.81 3.95 -3.35
N PRO A 91 -1.28 3.78 -2.13
CA PRO A 91 0.09 3.34 -1.94
C PRO A 91 0.36 1.99 -2.62
N ALA A 92 1.60 1.76 -3.05
CA ALA A 92 2.05 0.40 -3.39
C ALA A 92 1.96 -0.53 -2.16
N GLY A 93 1.55 -1.77 -2.37
CA GLY A 93 1.20 -2.74 -1.33
C GLY A 93 -0.27 -2.69 -0.89
N THR A 94 -1.14 -1.99 -1.63
CA THR A 94 -2.57 -1.96 -1.32
C THR A 94 -3.28 -3.15 -1.95
N GLN A 95 -3.97 -3.91 -1.11
CA GLN A 95 -4.90 -4.96 -1.50
C GLN A 95 -6.33 -4.44 -1.55
N VAL A 96 -7.08 -4.93 -2.52
CA VAL A 96 -8.51 -4.63 -2.66
C VAL A 96 -9.29 -5.90 -2.42
N PHE A 97 -10.20 -5.84 -1.46
CA PHE A 97 -11.15 -6.91 -1.18
C PHE A 97 -12.57 -6.50 -1.58
N ALA A 98 -13.39 -7.50 -1.90
CA ALA A 98 -14.82 -7.31 -2.11
C ALA A 98 -15.52 -6.90 -0.80
N GLU A 99 -16.83 -6.63 -0.86
CA GLU A 99 -17.60 -6.16 0.29
C GLU A 99 -17.56 -7.13 1.51
N ASP A 100 -17.38 -8.42 1.25
CA ASP A 100 -17.19 -9.48 2.25
C ASP A 100 -15.88 -9.35 3.05
N ASN A 101 -14.94 -8.53 2.59
CA ASN A 101 -13.60 -8.33 3.18
C ASN A 101 -12.74 -9.61 3.24
N GLU A 102 -13.07 -10.62 2.44
CA GLU A 102 -12.37 -11.91 2.37
C GLU A 102 -11.89 -12.20 0.94
N THR A 103 -12.73 -11.88 -0.05
CA THR A 103 -12.43 -12.14 -1.46
C THR A 103 -11.46 -11.08 -2.00
N LEU A 104 -10.22 -11.47 -2.26
CA LEU A 104 -9.21 -10.59 -2.87
C LEU A 104 -9.54 -10.35 -4.35
N ILE A 105 -9.79 -9.09 -4.71
CA ILE A 105 -10.02 -8.65 -6.09
C ILE A 105 -8.69 -8.43 -6.80
N CYS A 106 -7.80 -7.64 -6.19
CA CYS A 106 -6.49 -7.35 -6.74
C CYS A 106 -5.48 -6.91 -5.66
N ASP A 107 -4.20 -6.99 -5.99
CA ASP A 107 -3.08 -6.56 -5.15
C ASP A 107 -2.13 -5.71 -5.99
N LEU A 108 -1.99 -4.44 -5.62
CA LEU A 108 -1.12 -3.51 -6.33
C LEU A 108 0.21 -3.44 -5.59
N THR A 109 1.24 -4.06 -6.16
CA THR A 109 2.54 -4.25 -5.51
C THR A 109 3.60 -3.29 -6.04
N VAL A 110 3.47 -2.85 -7.29
CA VAL A 110 4.46 -2.00 -7.97
C VAL A 110 3.88 -0.61 -8.21
N VAL A 111 4.69 0.43 -7.99
CA VAL A 111 4.32 1.81 -8.32
C VAL A 111 4.04 1.93 -9.82
N GLY A 112 2.96 2.63 -10.18
CA GLY A 112 2.47 2.78 -11.55
C GLY A 112 1.57 1.63 -12.03
N GLN A 113 1.45 0.55 -11.25
CA GLN A 113 0.52 -0.54 -11.57
C GLN A 113 -0.92 0.00 -11.57
N ARG A 114 -1.66 -0.30 -12.64
CA ARG A 114 -3.07 0.08 -12.79
C ARG A 114 -3.96 -1.15 -12.92
N PHE A 115 -5.13 -1.10 -12.29
CA PHE A 115 -6.13 -2.16 -12.35
C PHE A 115 -7.52 -1.57 -12.63
N LEU A 116 -8.26 -2.17 -13.57
CA LEU A 116 -9.64 -1.76 -13.88
C LEU A 116 -10.57 -2.39 -12.83
N LEU A 117 -11.09 -1.58 -11.92
CA LEU A 117 -11.97 -2.05 -10.84
C LEU A 117 -13.42 -2.23 -11.29
N ALA A 118 -13.94 -1.28 -12.05
CA ALA A 118 -15.32 -1.32 -12.54
C ALA A 118 -15.39 -0.75 -13.95
N LYS A 119 -16.01 -1.51 -14.85
CA LYS A 119 -16.08 -1.18 -16.26
C LYS A 119 -17.28 -0.28 -16.54
N GLY A 120 -17.05 0.83 -17.24
CA GLY A 120 -18.12 1.74 -17.67
C GLY A 120 -19.08 1.06 -18.66
N GLY A 121 -20.37 1.34 -18.49
CA GLY A 121 -21.46 0.79 -19.29
C GLY A 121 -21.36 1.18 -20.76
N ASN A 122 -21.74 0.28 -21.66
CA ASN A 122 -21.72 0.55 -23.10
C ASN A 122 -22.81 1.54 -23.49
N GLY A 123 -22.51 2.40 -24.48
CA GLY A 123 -23.48 3.29 -25.08
C GLY A 123 -24.59 2.54 -25.82
N GLY A 124 -25.79 3.10 -25.81
CA GLY A 124 -26.95 2.56 -26.50
C GLY A 124 -26.93 2.93 -27.99
N PHE A 125 -27.37 2.00 -28.82
CA PHE A 125 -27.45 2.25 -30.26
C PHE A 125 -28.60 3.20 -30.62
N GLY A 126 -28.32 4.20 -31.46
CA GLY A 126 -29.32 5.08 -32.06
C GLY A 126 -30.14 4.38 -33.14
N ASN A 127 -31.18 5.06 -33.64
CA ASN A 127 -32.05 4.44 -34.63
C ASN A 127 -31.35 4.17 -35.96
N GLN A 128 -30.31 4.95 -36.31
CA GLN A 128 -29.51 4.71 -37.53
C GLN A 128 -28.91 3.30 -37.56
N HIS A 129 -28.47 2.76 -36.41
CA HIS A 129 -27.87 1.44 -36.29
C HIS A 129 -28.85 0.29 -36.61
N PHE A 130 -30.16 0.54 -36.53
CA PHE A 130 -31.20 -0.45 -36.82
C PHE A 130 -31.74 -0.40 -38.25
N LYS A 131 -31.15 0.45 -39.11
CA LYS A 131 -31.57 0.57 -40.50
C LYS A 131 -31.17 -0.70 -41.26
N THR A 132 -32.14 -1.33 -41.92
CA THR A 132 -31.92 -2.48 -42.81
C THR A 132 -32.57 -2.22 -44.17
N SER A 133 -32.31 -3.09 -45.16
CA SER A 133 -32.96 -3.01 -46.46
C SER A 133 -34.50 -3.04 -46.36
N THR A 134 -35.03 -3.77 -45.38
CA THR A 134 -36.46 -3.92 -45.11
C THR A 134 -37.02 -2.92 -44.09
N ASN A 135 -36.17 -2.35 -43.22
CA ASN A 135 -36.56 -1.35 -42.22
C ASN A 135 -35.77 -0.05 -42.43
N GLN A 136 -36.29 0.81 -43.32
CA GLN A 136 -35.62 2.04 -43.73
C GLN A 136 -35.77 3.19 -42.72
N ALA A 137 -36.80 3.16 -41.86
CA ALA A 137 -37.12 4.21 -40.90
C ALA A 137 -37.37 3.66 -39.47
N PRO A 138 -36.37 2.99 -38.86
CA PRO A 138 -36.47 2.48 -37.50
C PRO A 138 -36.81 3.60 -36.50
N ARG A 139 -37.79 3.33 -35.64
CA ARG A 139 -38.26 4.25 -34.58
C ARG A 139 -37.88 3.79 -33.17
N ARG A 140 -36.80 2.99 -33.07
CA ARG A 140 -36.27 2.49 -31.81
C ARG A 140 -34.81 2.89 -31.65
N ALA A 141 -34.41 3.10 -30.40
CA ALA A 141 -33.02 3.21 -29.97
C ALA A 141 -32.87 2.40 -28.68
N ASN A 142 -31.65 1.96 -28.39
CA ASN A 142 -31.36 1.27 -27.15
C ASN A 142 -30.95 2.29 -26.07
N PRO A 143 -31.34 2.07 -24.80
CA PRO A 143 -30.71 2.77 -23.70
C PRO A 143 -29.23 2.35 -23.59
N GLY A 144 -28.43 3.17 -22.93
CA GLY A 144 -27.09 2.75 -22.53
C GLY A 144 -27.17 1.70 -21.42
N LEU A 145 -26.15 0.86 -21.33
CA LEU A 145 -26.05 -0.12 -20.25
C LEU A 145 -25.70 0.58 -18.93
N PRO A 146 -26.25 0.10 -17.80
CA PRO A 146 -25.85 0.61 -16.50
C PRO A 146 -24.36 0.32 -16.24
N GLY A 147 -23.71 1.22 -15.51
CA GLY A 147 -22.38 0.99 -14.98
C GLY A 147 -22.41 0.01 -13.81
N GLU A 148 -21.28 -0.62 -13.55
CA GLU A 148 -21.05 -1.44 -12.37
C GLU A 148 -20.86 -0.57 -11.12
N GLU A 149 -21.45 -0.99 -10.00
CA GLU A 149 -21.26 -0.41 -8.67
C GLU A 149 -20.95 -1.50 -7.65
N MET A 150 -20.06 -1.21 -6.71
CA MET A 150 -19.72 -2.12 -5.62
C MET A 150 -19.05 -1.38 -4.45
N ASN A 151 -19.18 -1.96 -3.26
CA ASN A 151 -18.36 -1.56 -2.12
C ASN A 151 -17.09 -2.41 -2.09
N ILE A 152 -15.95 -1.76 -1.91
CA ILE A 152 -14.65 -2.41 -1.79
C ILE A 152 -13.98 -2.03 -0.48
N TRP A 153 -13.13 -2.93 0.00
CA TRP A 153 -12.22 -2.68 1.10
C TRP A 153 -10.81 -2.51 0.57
N LEU A 154 -10.25 -1.32 0.78
CA LEU A 154 -8.83 -1.07 0.57
C LEU A 154 -8.10 -1.44 1.85
N ARG A 155 -7.14 -2.34 1.77
CA ARG A 155 -6.27 -2.72 2.87
C ARG A 155 -4.83 -2.52 2.44
N LEU A 156 -4.18 -1.55 3.04
CA LEU A 156 -2.75 -1.40 2.88
C LEU A 156 -2.07 -2.53 3.65
N LYS A 157 -1.29 -3.36 2.97
CA LYS A 157 -0.35 -4.23 3.69
C LYS A 157 0.61 -3.30 4.41
N LEU A 158 0.52 -3.24 5.74
CA LEU A 158 1.44 -2.45 6.55
C LEU A 158 2.86 -2.95 6.27
N ILE A 159 3.69 -2.09 5.69
CA ILE A 159 5.11 -2.37 5.50
C ILE A 159 5.82 -1.39 6.43
N ALA A 160 6.26 -1.88 7.58
CA ALA A 160 7.32 -1.18 8.28
C ALA A 160 8.57 -1.29 7.40
N ASP A 161 9.23 -0.16 7.13
CA ASP A 161 10.47 -0.16 6.36
C ASP A 161 11.61 -0.82 7.16
N ALA A 162 11.61 -0.59 8.48
CA ALA A 162 12.57 -1.16 9.42
C ALA A 162 11.87 -1.84 10.61
N GLY A 163 12.42 -2.97 11.06
CA GLY A 163 11.94 -3.70 12.25
C GLY A 163 12.93 -3.64 13.41
N LEU A 164 12.46 -3.41 14.64
CA LEU A 164 13.29 -3.46 15.84
C LEU A 164 13.27 -4.86 16.46
N VAL A 165 14.44 -5.46 16.63
CA VAL A 165 14.62 -6.76 17.31
C VAL A 165 15.60 -6.63 18.48
N GLY A 166 15.43 -7.47 19.49
CA GLY A 166 16.22 -7.43 20.72
C GLY A 166 15.47 -8.03 21.90
N LEU A 167 16.21 -8.40 22.94
CA LEU A 167 15.67 -8.90 24.21
C LEU A 167 14.72 -7.89 24.88
N PRO A 168 13.92 -8.30 25.89
CA PRO A 168 13.17 -7.37 26.70
C PRO A 168 14.14 -6.37 27.32
N ASN A 169 13.73 -5.10 27.44
CA ASN A 169 14.57 -4.02 27.96
C ASN A 169 15.79 -3.64 27.11
N ALA A 170 15.93 -4.15 25.87
CA ALA A 170 16.94 -3.69 24.91
C ALA A 170 16.80 -2.20 24.53
N GLY A 171 15.78 -1.50 25.02
CA GLY A 171 15.50 -0.11 24.71
C GLY A 171 14.74 0.09 23.39
N LYS A 172 14.08 -0.95 22.86
CA LYS A 172 13.29 -0.89 21.61
C LYS A 172 12.22 0.21 21.65
N SER A 173 11.34 0.18 22.63
CA SER A 173 10.25 1.16 22.76
C SER A 173 10.78 2.56 23.06
N THR A 174 11.89 2.68 23.82
CA THR A 174 12.57 3.95 24.09
C THR A 174 13.18 4.54 22.81
N PHE A 175 13.86 3.72 22.02
CA PHE A 175 14.40 4.12 20.72
C PHE A 175 13.28 4.57 19.79
N LEU A 176 12.22 3.77 19.68
CA LEU A 176 11.05 4.11 18.87
C LEU A 176 10.46 5.46 19.30
N ALA A 177 10.26 5.68 20.60
CA ALA A 177 9.74 6.95 21.11
C ALA A 177 10.65 8.14 20.82
N ALA A 178 11.97 7.96 20.87
CA ALA A 178 12.95 9.02 20.64
C ALA A 178 13.02 9.45 19.17
N VAL A 179 12.88 8.51 18.22
CA VAL A 179 13.04 8.79 16.78
C VAL A 179 11.75 9.22 16.09
N THR A 180 10.62 9.17 16.79
CA THR A 180 9.31 9.44 16.20
C THR A 180 8.83 10.86 16.47
N ALA A 181 8.45 11.58 15.41
CA ALA A 181 7.92 12.95 15.50
C ALA A 181 6.56 13.05 16.24
N ALA A 182 5.92 11.93 16.54
CA ALA A 182 4.73 11.80 17.37
C ALA A 182 4.94 10.67 18.38
N LYS A 183 4.31 10.73 19.56
CA LYS A 183 4.31 9.59 20.51
C LYS A 183 3.99 8.28 19.74
N PRO A 184 4.77 7.20 19.95
CA PRO A 184 4.51 5.92 19.31
C PRO A 184 3.04 5.57 19.46
N LYS A 185 2.40 5.31 18.33
CA LYS A 185 0.99 4.95 18.36
C LYS A 185 0.93 3.47 18.67
N ILE A 186 0.37 3.16 19.83
CA ILE A 186 -0.14 1.83 20.12
C ILE A 186 -1.26 1.61 19.10
N ALA A 187 -1.05 0.64 18.21
CA ALA A 187 -1.98 0.37 17.14
C ALA A 187 -2.82 -0.86 17.50
N ASP A 188 -4.13 -0.65 17.61
CA ASP A 188 -5.12 -1.68 17.96
C ASP A 188 -5.57 -2.40 16.69
N TYR A 189 -4.67 -3.18 16.10
CA TYR A 189 -5.00 -3.94 14.91
C TYR A 189 -5.93 -5.10 15.27
N PRO A 190 -7.02 -5.33 14.51
CA PRO A 190 -8.06 -6.33 14.84
C PRO A 190 -7.58 -7.80 14.77
N PHE A 191 -6.28 -8.03 14.60
CA PHE A 191 -5.63 -9.34 14.45
C PHE A 191 -4.35 -9.48 15.26
N THR A 192 -4.04 -8.52 16.16
CA THR A 192 -2.88 -8.61 17.06
C THR A 192 -3.35 -8.80 18.50
N THR A 193 -2.83 -9.81 19.20
CA THR A 193 -2.99 -9.95 20.67
C THR A 193 -2.01 -9.06 21.45
N LEU A 194 -0.91 -8.64 20.81
CA LEU A 194 0.07 -7.70 21.33
C LEU A 194 0.10 -6.45 20.46
N HIS A 195 -0.15 -5.28 21.03
CA HIS A 195 -0.14 -4.02 20.30
C HIS A 195 1.29 -3.62 19.91
N PRO A 196 1.68 -3.66 18.61
CA PRO A 196 3.01 -3.24 18.21
C PRO A 196 3.16 -1.73 18.32
N GLY A 197 4.33 -1.28 18.77
CA GLY A 197 4.71 0.12 18.68
C GLY A 197 5.07 0.45 17.23
N LEU A 198 4.36 1.39 16.62
CA LEU A 198 4.72 1.92 15.30
C LEU A 198 5.14 3.39 15.40
N GLY A 199 6.12 3.72 14.57
CA GLY A 199 6.76 5.02 14.55
C GLY A 199 7.14 5.47 13.15
N VAL A 200 6.96 6.76 12.86
CA VAL A 200 7.53 7.39 11.66
C VAL A 200 8.80 8.12 12.08
N ALA A 201 9.94 7.67 11.57
CA ALA A 201 11.22 8.36 11.75
C ALA A 201 11.49 9.27 10.56
N ARG A 202 12.10 10.43 10.83
CA ARG A 202 12.52 11.40 9.81
C ARG A 202 14.01 11.66 9.94
N ILE A 203 14.75 11.56 8.84
CA ILE A 203 16.17 11.90 8.77
C ILE A 203 16.51 12.49 7.39
N ASP A 204 17.27 13.57 7.37
CA ASP A 204 17.73 14.25 6.14
C ASP A 204 16.60 14.51 5.13
N GLY A 205 15.44 14.97 5.62
CA GLY A 205 14.25 15.28 4.79
C GLY A 205 13.47 14.06 4.28
N ARG A 206 13.86 12.84 4.66
CA ARG A 206 13.22 11.59 4.24
C ARG A 206 12.52 10.92 5.42
N GLU A 207 11.43 10.20 5.14
CA GLU A 207 10.61 9.54 6.14
C GLU A 207 10.50 8.03 5.84
N PHE A 208 10.49 7.24 6.92
CA PHE A 208 10.30 5.80 6.86
C PHE A 208 9.63 5.29 8.14
N VAL A 209 8.95 4.15 8.03
CA VAL A 209 8.18 3.54 9.11
C VAL A 209 9.05 2.52 9.84
N ILE A 210 9.07 2.62 11.18
CA ILE A 210 9.73 1.67 12.07
C ILE A 210 8.65 0.95 12.88
N ALA A 211 8.74 -0.38 12.94
CA ALA A 211 7.92 -1.20 13.82
C ALA A 211 8.78 -1.82 14.92
N ASP A 212 8.29 -1.76 16.16
CA ASP A 212 8.73 -2.68 17.19
C ASP A 212 8.16 -4.06 16.87
N ILE A 213 9.00 -5.09 16.94
CA ILE A 213 8.59 -6.49 16.78
C ILE A 213 8.43 -7.06 18.19
N PRO A 214 7.25 -6.97 18.81
CA PRO A 214 6.95 -7.66 20.06
C PRO A 214 6.95 -9.18 19.84
N GLY A 215 7.33 -9.94 20.87
CA GLY A 215 6.97 -11.35 20.94
C GLY A 215 7.81 -12.36 20.14
N LEU A 216 9.11 -12.12 19.91
CA LEU A 216 10.02 -13.25 19.58
C LEU A 216 10.29 -14.16 20.77
N ILE A 217 9.81 -13.79 21.96
CA ILE A 217 10.15 -14.41 23.25
C ILE A 217 8.85 -14.70 24.00
N GLU A 218 8.72 -15.96 24.40
CA GLU A 218 7.60 -16.62 25.10
C GLU A 218 6.33 -16.85 24.25
N GLY A 219 6.19 -18.08 23.72
CA GLY A 219 4.90 -18.66 23.35
C GLY A 219 4.42 -18.52 21.90
N ALA A 220 5.16 -17.82 21.01
CA ALA A 220 4.75 -17.68 19.60
C ALA A 220 4.79 -18.99 18.79
N HIS A 221 5.50 -20.01 19.28
CA HIS A 221 5.65 -21.34 18.68
C HIS A 221 4.54 -22.32 19.11
N GLU A 222 3.77 -22.02 20.16
CA GLU A 222 2.68 -22.88 20.66
C GLU A 222 1.32 -22.39 20.16
N GLY A 223 1.11 -22.52 18.85
CA GLY A 223 -0.17 -22.72 18.19
C GLY A 223 -1.39 -21.88 18.62
N VAL A 224 -1.60 -20.74 17.97
CA VAL A 224 -2.90 -20.26 17.43
C VAL A 224 -2.54 -19.36 16.26
N GLY A 225 -3.21 -19.44 15.10
CA GLY A 225 -2.91 -18.74 13.82
C GLY A 225 -2.92 -17.19 13.80
N ILE A 226 -2.32 -16.58 14.82
CA ILE A 226 -2.24 -15.16 15.18
C ILE A 226 -0.79 -14.65 14.94
N GLY A 227 0.22 -15.51 15.12
CA GLY A 227 1.64 -15.22 14.87
C GLY A 227 1.98 -14.98 13.40
N ASP A 228 1.57 -15.91 12.51
CA ASP A 228 1.89 -15.86 11.07
C ASP A 228 1.43 -14.56 10.38
N ARG A 229 0.27 -14.02 10.78
CA ARG A 229 -0.29 -12.81 10.14
C ARG A 229 0.39 -11.53 10.61
N PHE A 230 0.76 -11.42 11.89
CA PHE A 230 1.51 -10.26 12.39
C PHE A 230 2.95 -10.27 11.85
N LEU A 231 3.59 -11.44 11.89
CA LEU A 231 4.97 -11.62 11.49
C LEU A 231 5.14 -11.56 9.96
N GLY A 232 4.10 -11.86 9.18
CA GLY A 232 4.05 -11.55 7.74
C GLY A 232 4.22 -10.06 7.39
N HIS A 233 3.99 -9.14 8.34
CA HIS A 233 4.29 -7.70 8.17
C HIS A 233 5.76 -7.39 8.50
N VAL A 234 6.33 -8.09 9.49
CA VAL A 234 7.74 -8.03 9.87
C VAL A 234 8.63 -8.64 8.78
N GLU A 235 8.16 -9.69 8.10
CA GLU A 235 8.75 -10.32 6.91
C GLU A 235 8.88 -9.35 5.73
N ARG A 236 8.15 -8.23 5.71
CA ARG A 236 8.31 -7.19 4.68
C ARG A 236 9.19 -6.01 5.08
N THR A 237 9.75 -6.01 6.29
CA THR A 237 10.79 -5.04 6.65
C THR A 237 12.00 -5.21 5.74
N ARG A 238 12.56 -4.10 5.27
CA ARG A 238 13.74 -4.13 4.38
C ARG A 238 15.02 -4.32 5.19
N VAL A 239 15.00 -3.87 6.45
CA VAL A 239 16.14 -3.88 7.35
C VAL A 239 15.68 -4.19 8.78
N LEU A 240 16.51 -4.93 9.53
CA LEU A 240 16.31 -5.16 10.95
C LEU A 240 17.33 -4.32 11.75
N LEU A 241 16.86 -3.55 12.73
CA LEU A 241 17.72 -2.96 13.76
C LEU A 241 17.74 -3.89 14.97
N HIS A 242 18.88 -4.55 15.18
CA HIS A 242 19.11 -5.40 16.33
C HIS A 242 19.70 -4.59 17.48
N LEU A 243 18.86 -4.25 18.45
CA LEU A 243 19.24 -3.56 19.67
C LEU A 243 19.70 -4.57 20.72
N VAL A 244 20.92 -4.38 21.21
CA VAL A 244 21.50 -5.15 22.32
C VAL A 244 21.77 -4.18 23.46
N SER A 245 21.16 -4.42 24.62
CA SER A 245 21.34 -3.55 25.79
C SER A 245 22.77 -3.57 26.31
N ALA A 246 23.31 -2.40 26.61
CA ALA A 246 24.52 -2.23 27.39
C ALA A 246 24.39 -2.67 28.85
N GLN A 247 23.19 -2.93 29.38
CA GLN A 247 22.98 -3.44 30.75
C GLN A 247 23.33 -4.93 30.84
N GLU A 248 23.20 -5.68 29.74
CA GLU A 248 23.50 -7.11 29.70
C GLU A 248 24.96 -7.39 30.07
N ASP A 249 25.19 -8.37 30.94
CA ASP A 249 26.54 -8.80 31.33
C ASP A 249 27.34 -9.31 30.12
N ASN A 250 26.66 -10.02 29.21
CA ASN A 250 27.27 -10.54 27.99
C ASN A 250 26.44 -10.18 26.74
N PRO A 251 26.71 -9.01 26.12
CA PRO A 251 26.05 -8.57 24.90
C PRO A 251 26.16 -9.57 23.74
N GLY A 252 27.28 -10.30 23.65
CA GLY A 252 27.49 -11.31 22.63
C GLY A 252 26.58 -12.53 22.79
N LYS A 253 26.22 -12.90 24.03
CA LYS A 253 25.23 -13.96 24.29
C LYS A 253 23.82 -13.48 23.94
N ALA A 254 23.44 -12.27 24.37
CA ALA A 254 22.15 -11.67 24.05
C ALA A 254 21.90 -11.61 22.54
N TYR A 255 22.90 -11.17 21.76
CA TYR A 255 22.85 -11.18 20.29
C TYR A 255 22.56 -12.59 19.73
N LYS A 256 23.28 -13.61 20.21
CA LYS A 256 23.14 -14.99 19.73
C LYS A 256 21.77 -15.58 20.08
N THR A 257 21.22 -15.26 21.25
CA THR A 257 19.88 -15.69 21.66
C THR A 257 18.84 -15.18 20.67
N VAL A 258 18.80 -13.87 20.41
CA VAL A 258 17.84 -13.27 19.47
C VAL A 258 18.07 -13.80 18.04
N ARG A 259 19.32 -14.04 17.62
CA ARG A 259 19.60 -14.67 16.32
C ARG A 259 19.07 -16.09 16.21
N ALA A 260 19.21 -16.91 17.26
CA ALA A 260 18.65 -18.26 17.28
C ALA A 260 17.11 -18.25 17.23
N GLU A 261 16.48 -17.27 17.87
CA GLU A 261 15.02 -17.06 17.78
C GLU A 261 14.57 -16.68 16.37
N LEU A 262 15.29 -15.76 15.72
CA LEU A 262 15.02 -15.37 14.32
C LEU A 262 15.18 -16.56 13.36
N ASP A 263 16.17 -17.42 13.60
CA ASP A 263 16.42 -18.62 12.80
C ASP A 263 15.34 -19.69 13.02
N ALA A 264 14.95 -19.93 14.28
CA ALA A 264 13.90 -20.86 14.64
C ALA A 264 12.53 -20.47 14.08
N TYR A 265 12.29 -19.16 13.87
CA TYR A 265 11.07 -18.67 13.26
C TYR A 265 11.03 -18.88 11.73
N GLY A 266 12.15 -18.65 11.02
CA GLY A 266 12.24 -18.86 9.58
C GLY A 266 11.77 -17.67 8.72
N ASN A 267 11.20 -17.95 7.54
CA ASN A 267 10.70 -16.96 6.56
C ASN A 267 11.73 -15.90 6.09
N GLY A 268 13.00 -16.29 5.98
CA GLY A 268 14.06 -15.43 5.42
C GLY A 268 14.43 -14.22 6.28
N LEU A 269 13.97 -14.13 7.54
CA LEU A 269 14.33 -13.04 8.45
C LEU A 269 15.82 -12.98 8.76
N THR A 270 16.50 -14.14 8.76
CA THR A 270 17.94 -14.26 8.96
C THR A 270 18.76 -13.74 7.78
N GLU A 271 18.19 -13.76 6.57
CA GLU A 271 18.80 -13.32 5.31
C GLU A 271 18.75 -11.79 5.13
N LYS A 272 17.88 -11.11 5.89
CA LYS A 272 17.72 -9.66 5.80
C LYS A 272 18.98 -8.92 6.23
N VAL A 273 19.11 -7.72 5.67
CA VAL A 273 20.10 -6.76 6.14
C VAL A 273 19.80 -6.42 7.60
N GLU A 274 20.68 -6.85 8.49
CA GLU A 274 20.63 -6.55 9.91
C GLU A 274 21.63 -5.44 10.24
N ILE A 275 21.25 -4.45 11.02
CA ILE A 275 22.13 -3.44 11.60
C ILE A 275 22.17 -3.70 13.10
N VAL A 276 23.36 -3.95 13.63
CA VAL A 276 23.54 -4.26 15.05
C VAL A 276 23.93 -2.98 15.79
N ALA A 277 23.22 -2.67 16.87
CA ALA A 277 23.55 -1.54 17.72
C ALA A 277 23.56 -1.91 19.21
N LEU A 278 24.59 -1.45 19.91
CA LEU A 278 24.67 -1.45 21.36
C LEU A 278 23.88 -0.24 21.85
N SER A 279 22.77 -0.49 22.55
CA SER A 279 21.89 0.54 23.11
C SER A 279 22.25 0.87 24.56
N GLN A 280 21.72 1.99 25.08
CA GLN A 280 21.92 2.43 26.47
C GLN A 280 23.40 2.68 26.83
N VAL A 281 24.20 3.14 25.88
CA VAL A 281 25.65 3.34 26.05
C VAL A 281 26.01 4.49 27.01
N ASP A 282 25.01 5.27 27.44
CA ASP A 282 25.12 6.33 28.44
C ASP A 282 25.44 5.82 29.85
N ILE A 283 25.17 4.54 30.12
CA ILE A 283 25.46 3.94 31.44
C ILE A 283 26.90 3.41 31.57
N LEU A 284 27.66 3.37 30.47
CA LEU A 284 28.98 2.73 30.41
C LEU A 284 30.10 3.75 30.52
N ASP A 285 31.15 3.40 31.27
CA ASP A 285 32.44 4.09 31.17
C ASP A 285 33.20 3.70 29.88
N ALA A 286 34.30 4.42 29.60
CA ALA A 286 35.07 4.22 28.36
C ALA A 286 35.68 2.81 28.23
N ASP A 287 36.04 2.17 29.34
CA ASP A 287 36.69 0.85 29.34
C ASP A 287 35.66 -0.27 29.22
N GLN A 288 34.52 -0.16 29.90
CA GLN A 288 33.36 -1.03 29.78
C GLN A 288 32.79 -0.95 28.37
N ARG A 289 32.67 0.25 27.78
CA ARG A 289 32.23 0.44 26.40
C ARG A 289 33.12 -0.34 25.44
N LYS A 290 34.45 -0.22 25.55
CA LYS A 290 35.39 -1.00 24.71
C LYS A 290 35.21 -2.51 24.86
N LYS A 291 35.08 -3.01 26.09
CA LYS A 291 34.89 -4.45 26.38
C LYS A 291 33.57 -4.97 25.79
N LYS A 292 32.45 -4.27 26.01
CA LYS A 292 31.12 -4.67 25.51
C LYS A 292 31.05 -4.60 23.98
N VAL A 293 31.65 -3.59 23.36
CA VAL A 293 31.78 -3.48 21.89
C VAL A 293 32.59 -4.64 21.32
N ALA A 294 33.72 -4.98 21.93
CA ALA A 294 34.55 -6.09 21.47
C ALA A 294 33.82 -7.44 21.56
N SER A 295 33.08 -7.67 22.65
CA SER A 295 32.26 -8.87 22.83
C SER A 295 31.18 -8.99 21.76
N LEU A 296 30.41 -7.91 21.54
CA LEU A 296 29.35 -7.88 20.55
C LEU A 296 29.89 -7.99 19.12
N LYS A 297 31.00 -7.31 18.81
CA LYS A 297 31.67 -7.40 17.51
C LYS A 297 32.12 -8.82 17.20
N ARG A 298 32.65 -9.55 18.20
CA ARG A 298 33.06 -10.95 18.04
C ARG A 298 31.87 -11.87 17.76
N ALA A 299 30.71 -11.59 18.36
CA ALA A 299 29.50 -12.39 18.16
C ALA A 299 28.79 -12.09 16.83
N ALA A 300 28.71 -10.82 16.45
CA ALA A 300 28.00 -10.36 15.25
C ALA A 300 28.83 -10.38 13.97
N GLY A 301 30.16 -10.52 14.06
CA GLY A 301 31.07 -10.47 12.91
C GLY A 301 31.27 -9.09 12.29
N ARG A 302 30.62 -8.05 12.84
CA ARG A 302 30.67 -6.66 12.38
C ARG A 302 30.73 -5.69 13.56
N ALA A 303 31.27 -4.49 13.32
CA ALA A 303 31.30 -3.47 14.36
C ALA A 303 29.88 -2.97 14.67
N PRO A 304 29.41 -3.08 15.93
CA PRO A 304 28.09 -2.56 16.28
C PRO A 304 28.12 -1.03 16.30
N MET A 305 27.00 -0.43 15.91
CA MET A 305 26.77 1.01 16.15
C MET A 305 26.56 1.24 17.65
N LEU A 306 26.85 2.44 18.13
CA LEU A 306 26.60 2.83 19.51
C LEU A 306 25.45 3.81 19.52
N LEU A 307 24.47 3.60 20.39
CA LEU A 307 23.39 4.57 20.56
C LEU A 307 22.88 4.66 21.99
N SER A 308 22.44 5.86 22.36
CA SER A 308 21.58 6.08 23.51
C SER A 308 20.35 6.85 23.06
N ALA A 309 19.18 6.20 23.15
CA ALA A 309 17.91 6.82 22.84
C ALA A 309 17.54 7.94 23.81
N VAL A 310 18.10 7.93 25.03
CA VAL A 310 17.82 8.92 26.08
C VAL A 310 18.63 10.19 25.85
N THR A 311 19.93 10.05 25.56
CA THR A 311 20.81 11.21 25.35
C THR A 311 20.81 11.71 23.89
N GLY A 312 20.33 10.89 22.96
CA GLY A 312 20.40 11.14 21.52
C GLY A 312 21.73 10.75 20.88
N GLU A 313 22.72 10.30 21.66
CA GLU A 313 24.02 9.88 21.14
C GLU A 313 23.85 8.77 20.10
N GLY A 314 24.42 8.96 18.90
CA GLY A 314 24.46 7.93 17.84
C GLY A 314 23.13 7.62 17.16
N VAL A 315 22.01 8.19 17.61
CA VAL A 315 20.67 7.94 17.05
C VAL A 315 20.58 8.36 15.59
N GLU A 316 21.08 9.55 15.23
CA GLU A 316 21.09 10.00 13.84
C GLU A 316 21.91 9.08 12.93
N ALA A 317 23.06 8.61 13.39
CA ALA A 317 23.92 7.72 12.61
C ALA A 317 23.18 6.41 12.30
N VAL A 318 22.47 5.87 13.28
CA VAL A 318 21.64 4.67 13.11
C VAL A 318 20.48 4.92 12.15
N LEU A 319 19.78 6.05 12.26
CA LEU A 319 18.71 6.42 11.34
C LEU A 319 19.21 6.58 9.90
N ARG A 320 20.37 7.21 9.69
CA ARG A 320 20.99 7.33 8.36
C ARG A 320 21.36 5.95 7.80
N ALA A 321 21.90 5.05 8.63
CA ALA A 321 22.23 3.69 8.21
C ALA A 321 20.98 2.88 7.81
N LEU A 322 19.90 2.96 8.59
CA LEU A 322 18.62 2.34 8.25
C LEU A 322 18.04 2.93 6.95
N MET A 323 18.02 4.26 6.82
CA MET A 323 17.48 4.94 5.65
C MET A 323 18.27 4.61 4.38
N ALA A 324 19.59 4.41 4.47
CA ALA A 324 20.41 4.01 3.33
C ALA A 324 19.96 2.66 2.76
N VAL A 325 19.77 1.65 3.62
CA VAL A 325 19.28 0.32 3.22
C VAL A 325 17.86 0.41 2.68
N VAL A 326 16.99 1.17 3.33
CA VAL A 326 15.60 1.37 2.87
C VAL A 326 15.56 2.03 1.50
N ALA A 327 16.38 3.06 1.27
CA ALA A 327 16.47 3.77 0.00
C ALA A 327 17.04 2.89 -1.12
N GLU A 328 18.09 2.12 -0.84
CA GLU A 328 18.67 1.17 -1.80
C GLU A 328 17.63 0.13 -2.23
N ALA A 329 16.93 -0.48 -1.27
CA ALA A 329 15.84 -1.40 -1.56
C ALA A 329 14.68 -0.72 -2.32
N ARG A 330 14.44 0.59 -2.14
CA ARG A 330 13.38 1.32 -2.87
C ARG A 330 13.80 1.54 -4.32
N ASN A 331 15.06 1.91 -4.54
CA ASN A 331 15.63 2.10 -5.87
C ASN A 331 15.70 0.80 -6.67
N ALA A 332 16.06 -0.33 -6.03
CA ALA A 332 16.08 -1.64 -6.68
C ALA A 332 14.70 -2.09 -7.15
N ALA A 333 13.64 -1.77 -6.41
CA ALA A 333 12.25 -2.06 -6.79
C ALA A 333 11.69 -1.11 -7.87
N ALA A 334 12.31 0.05 -8.07
CA ALA A 334 11.91 1.06 -9.06
C ALA A 334 12.61 0.89 -10.42
N ALA A 335 13.47 -0.12 -10.58
CA ALA A 335 14.06 -0.44 -11.88
C ALA A 335 12.95 -0.86 -12.85
N PRO A 336 12.84 -0.25 -14.05
CA PRO A 336 11.79 -0.58 -14.99
C PRO A 336 11.92 -2.04 -15.41
N VAL A 337 10.83 -2.79 -15.26
CA VAL A 337 10.65 -4.07 -15.93
C VAL A 337 10.76 -3.78 -17.42
N GLU A 338 11.81 -4.30 -18.08
CA GLU A 338 11.90 -4.26 -19.54
C GLU A 338 10.57 -4.79 -20.11
N THR A 339 9.81 -3.92 -20.74
CA THR A 339 8.60 -4.26 -21.50
C THR A 339 9.02 -5.06 -22.72
N ARG A 340 9.29 -6.35 -22.52
CA ARG A 340 9.62 -7.28 -23.58
C ARG A 340 8.34 -7.84 -24.21
N TRP A 341 7.48 -6.97 -24.73
CA TRP A 341 6.36 -7.33 -25.60
C TRP A 341 6.06 -6.20 -26.60
N GLU A 342 6.96 -6.02 -27.56
CA GLU A 342 6.58 -5.60 -28.92
C GLU A 342 6.74 -6.81 -29.84
N LYS A 343 5.61 -7.39 -30.25
CA LYS A 343 5.38 -8.01 -31.56
C LYS A 343 3.90 -8.32 -31.73
#